data_AF-A0A1M2VW25-F1
#
_entry.id   AF-A0A1M2VW25-F1
#
_cell.length_a   1.000
_cell.length_b   1.000
_cell.length_c   1.000
_cell.angle_alpha   90.00
_cell.angle_beta   90.00
_cell.angle_gamma   90.00
#
_symmetry.space_group_name_H-M   'P 1'
#
loop_
_entity.id
_entity.type
_entity.pdbx_description
1 polymer ?
#
loop_
_entity_poly.entity_id
_entity_poly.type
_entity_poly.pdbx_seq_one_letter_code
_entity_poly.pdbx_strand_id
1 'polypeptide(L)'
;MSTDARHWNGRLNDDERAFISTILAFFAASDGIVNENLVQRFCSEVQIPEARCFYGFQIMMENVHAETYAGMLTTLIQDPDERHILFSATSTVPTIKRKADWTMRWIEDQQQPFAVRLIAFAAVEGIFFSSSFAAIFWLRSRGLLPGLCHSNELIARDESMHTNFACLLYEHLGAKVPRATVQGLIREAVELEKAFFEAALPTPLAGMNADLMAEYVEVVADDLLHRLGYRPIYKKGNPFPFITDTALDGRTNFFERRVSEYRMAPRAVFHTSRISNNWDGILGDADL
;
A
#
# COMPACT_ATOMS: atom_id res chain seq x y z
N MET A 1 -15.18 -3.40 11.49
CA MET A 1 -14.64 -2.52 12.55
C MET A 1 -15.10 -2.92 13.95
N SER A 2 -16.40 -2.99 14.29
CA SER A 2 -16.82 -3.38 15.65
C SER A 2 -16.39 -4.79 16.06
N THR A 3 -16.43 -5.76 15.14
CA THR A 3 -15.91 -7.12 15.35
C THR A 3 -14.39 -7.12 15.54
N ASP A 4 -13.68 -6.26 14.82
CA ASP A 4 -12.22 -6.17 14.84
C ASP A 4 -11.71 -5.73 16.20
N ALA A 5 -12.31 -4.70 16.81
CA ALA A 5 -11.97 -4.26 18.17
C ALA A 5 -12.12 -5.40 19.21
N ARG A 6 -13.14 -6.25 19.07
CA ARG A 6 -13.31 -7.42 19.95
C ARG A 6 -12.22 -8.47 19.70
N HIS A 7 -11.87 -8.72 18.44
CA HIS A 7 -10.78 -9.65 18.10
C HIS A 7 -9.44 -9.13 18.61
N TRP A 8 -9.16 -7.83 18.44
CA TRP A 8 -7.94 -7.16 18.90
C TRP A 8 -7.67 -7.37 20.39
N ASN A 9 -8.71 -7.13 21.21
CA ASN A 9 -8.58 -7.22 22.67
C ASN A 9 -8.65 -8.65 23.21
N GLY A 10 -9.41 -9.55 22.55
CA GLY A 10 -9.74 -10.85 23.12
C GLY A 10 -9.13 -12.06 22.40
N ARG A 11 -8.52 -11.89 21.22
CA ARG A 11 -8.04 -13.02 20.40
C ARG A 11 -6.59 -12.88 19.94
N LEU A 12 -6.03 -11.68 19.96
CA LEU A 12 -4.61 -11.45 19.66
C LEU A 12 -3.79 -11.50 20.96
N ASN A 13 -2.55 -11.95 20.89
CA ASN A 13 -1.56 -11.77 21.96
C ASN A 13 -0.83 -10.41 21.82
N ASP A 14 0.03 -10.08 22.78
CA ASP A 14 0.77 -8.79 22.78
C ASP A 14 1.72 -8.65 21.59
N ASP A 15 2.44 -9.73 21.23
CA ASP A 15 3.37 -9.73 20.09
C ASP A 15 2.62 -9.51 18.77
N GLU A 16 1.46 -10.15 18.58
CA GLU A 16 0.60 -9.98 17.42
C GLU A 16 0.03 -8.56 17.35
N ARG A 17 -0.38 -7.98 18.47
CA ARG A 17 -0.84 -6.59 18.51
C ARG A 17 0.29 -5.64 18.13
N ALA A 18 1.47 -5.77 18.74
CA ALA A 18 2.62 -4.92 18.46
C ALA A 18 3.04 -4.99 16.98
N PHE A 19 3.07 -6.19 16.42
CA PHE A 19 3.37 -6.42 15.01
C PHE A 19 2.35 -5.75 14.08
N ILE A 20 1.04 -5.94 14.32
CA ILE A 20 0.00 -5.35 13.48
C ILE A 20 -0.07 -3.82 13.67
N SER A 21 0.15 -3.30 14.87
CA SER A 21 0.29 -1.86 15.11
C SER A 21 1.41 -1.26 14.28
N THR A 22 2.57 -1.94 14.20
CA THR A 22 3.72 -1.49 13.40
C THR A 22 3.40 -1.46 11.90
N ILE A 23 2.69 -2.48 11.41
CA ILE A 23 2.22 -2.54 10.01
C ILE A 23 1.26 -1.38 9.70
N LEU A 24 0.26 -1.14 10.56
CA LEU A 24 -0.72 -0.08 10.35
C LEU A 24 -0.08 1.31 10.42
N ALA A 25 0.89 1.50 11.31
CA ALA A 25 1.67 2.73 11.40
C ALA A 25 2.47 3.00 10.12
N PHE A 26 3.08 1.95 9.56
CA PHE A 26 3.80 2.06 8.30
C PHE A 26 2.90 2.48 7.14
N PHE A 27 1.72 1.88 7.01
CA PHE A 27 0.75 2.28 5.98
C PHE A 27 0.31 3.74 6.14
N ALA A 28 -0.14 4.12 7.33
CA ALA A 28 -0.63 5.48 7.60
C ALA A 28 0.43 6.56 7.33
N ALA A 29 1.71 6.23 7.51
CA ALA A 29 2.80 7.17 7.29
C ALA A 29 3.31 7.20 5.84
N SER A 30 3.03 6.17 5.03
CA SER A 30 3.57 6.03 3.68
C SER A 30 2.64 6.59 2.60
N ASP A 31 1.32 6.51 2.77
CA ASP A 31 0.35 6.98 1.76
C ASP A 31 0.52 8.48 1.46
N GLY A 32 0.91 9.28 2.44
CA GLY A 32 1.21 10.71 2.25
C GLY A 32 2.39 10.96 1.31
N ILE A 33 3.43 10.11 1.37
CA ILE A 33 4.62 10.20 0.52
C ILE A 33 4.29 9.80 -0.92
N VAL A 34 3.45 8.76 -1.09
CA VAL A 34 2.99 8.29 -2.41
C VAL A 34 2.14 9.36 -3.10
N ASN A 35 1.17 9.94 -2.37
CA ASN A 35 0.27 10.95 -2.92
C ASN A 35 1.01 12.20 -3.42
N GLU A 36 2.00 12.70 -2.68
CA GLU A 36 2.77 13.88 -3.09
C GLU A 36 3.54 13.63 -4.39
N ASN A 37 4.14 12.44 -4.53
CA ASN A 37 4.85 12.03 -5.74
C ASN A 37 3.92 11.85 -6.94
N LEU A 38 2.74 11.25 -6.76
CA LEU A 38 1.73 11.07 -7.80
C LEU A 38 1.18 12.40 -8.33
N VAL A 39 0.74 13.27 -7.42
CA VAL A 39 0.07 14.54 -7.74
C VAL A 39 1.04 15.51 -8.41
N GLN A 40 2.23 15.71 -7.82
CA GLN A 40 3.11 16.78 -8.27
C GLN A 40 3.97 16.39 -9.49
N ARG A 41 4.24 15.10 -9.71
CA ARG A 41 5.25 14.67 -10.69
C ARG A 41 4.69 13.81 -11.81
N PHE A 42 4.22 12.60 -11.52
CA PHE A 42 3.81 11.68 -12.59
C PHE A 42 2.62 12.23 -13.39
N CYS A 43 1.63 12.82 -12.70
CA CYS A 43 0.49 13.45 -13.36
C CYS A 43 0.85 14.72 -14.15
N SER A 44 1.89 15.46 -13.75
CA SER A 44 2.32 16.69 -14.42
C SER A 44 3.22 16.42 -15.64
N GLU A 45 4.05 15.38 -15.58
CA GLU A 45 4.97 15.00 -16.66
C GLU A 45 4.28 14.21 -17.78
N VAL A 46 3.35 13.31 -17.44
CA VAL A 46 2.65 12.51 -18.44
C VAL A 46 1.57 13.35 -19.14
N GLN A 47 1.75 13.58 -20.45
CA GLN A 47 0.84 14.42 -21.23
C GLN A 47 -0.33 13.65 -21.86
N ILE A 48 -0.30 12.31 -21.83
CA ILE A 48 -1.33 11.46 -22.44
C ILE A 48 -2.61 11.55 -21.58
N PRO A 49 -3.75 11.99 -22.15
CA PRO A 49 -4.99 12.20 -21.40
C PRO A 49 -5.47 10.96 -20.64
N GLU A 50 -5.41 9.79 -21.26
CA GLU A 50 -5.83 8.51 -20.68
C GLU A 50 -5.03 8.18 -19.42
N ALA A 51 -3.73 8.44 -19.45
CA ALA A 51 -2.86 8.21 -18.31
C ALA A 51 -3.11 9.22 -17.18
N ARG A 52 -3.42 10.47 -17.52
CA ARG A 52 -3.81 11.48 -16.53
C ARG A 52 -5.15 11.15 -15.86
N CYS A 53 -6.11 10.60 -16.61
CA CYS A 53 -7.36 10.08 -16.05
C CYS A 53 -7.11 8.94 -15.06
N PHE A 54 -6.19 8.01 -15.40
CA PHE A 54 -5.80 6.95 -14.48
C PHE A 54 -5.20 7.53 -13.19
N TYR A 55 -4.21 8.43 -13.29
CA TYR A 55 -3.60 9.05 -12.11
C TYR A 55 -4.61 9.83 -11.27
N GLY A 56 -5.59 10.51 -11.88
CA GLY A 56 -6.66 11.17 -11.15
C GLY A 56 -7.50 10.20 -10.31
N PHE A 57 -7.79 9.01 -10.84
CA PHE A 57 -8.48 7.96 -10.09
C PHE A 57 -7.60 7.37 -8.99
N GLN A 58 -6.32 7.10 -9.29
CA GLN A 58 -5.36 6.61 -8.32
C GLN A 58 -5.23 7.57 -7.13
N ILE A 59 -5.01 8.87 -7.37
CA ILE A 59 -4.92 9.90 -6.31
C ILE A 59 -6.17 9.89 -5.42
N MET A 60 -7.36 9.77 -6.01
CA MET A 60 -8.59 9.68 -5.22
C MET A 60 -8.59 8.43 -4.33
N MET A 61 -8.20 7.27 -4.87
CA MET A 61 -8.15 6.02 -4.12
C MET A 61 -7.08 6.05 -3.01
N GLU A 62 -5.92 6.65 -3.24
CA GLU A 62 -4.90 6.81 -2.20
C GLU A 62 -5.41 7.62 -1.00
N ASN A 63 -6.28 8.61 -1.23
CA ASN A 63 -6.93 9.33 -0.14
C ASN A 63 -7.89 8.44 0.65
N VAL A 64 -8.60 7.53 -0.03
CA VAL A 64 -9.47 6.53 0.61
C VAL A 64 -8.64 5.49 1.38
N HIS A 65 -7.47 5.10 0.87
CA HIS A 65 -6.53 4.22 1.56
C HIS A 65 -6.07 4.86 2.88
N ALA A 66 -5.61 6.12 2.81
CA ALA A 66 -5.16 6.87 3.97
C ALA A 66 -6.26 7.00 5.05
N GLU A 67 -7.50 7.34 4.65
CA GLU A 67 -8.65 7.39 5.56
C GLU A 67 -8.94 6.02 6.19
N THR A 68 -8.86 4.95 5.38
CA THR A 68 -9.09 3.58 5.86
C THR A 68 -8.07 3.20 6.92
N TYR A 69 -6.78 3.43 6.71
CA TYR A 69 -5.75 3.12 7.70
C TYR A 69 -5.87 3.99 8.96
N ALA A 70 -6.15 5.28 8.82
CA ALA A 70 -6.40 6.16 9.97
C ALA A 70 -7.60 5.69 10.81
N GLY A 71 -8.69 5.27 10.14
CA GLY A 71 -9.86 4.69 10.79
C GLY A 71 -9.57 3.37 11.50
N MET A 72 -8.73 2.51 10.91
CA MET A 72 -8.27 1.25 11.51
C MET A 72 -7.45 1.50 12.78
N LEU A 73 -6.44 2.39 12.70
CA LEU A 73 -5.61 2.78 13.84
C LEU A 73 -6.47 3.32 14.98
N THR A 74 -7.40 4.23 14.67
CA THR A 74 -8.32 4.81 15.66
C THR A 74 -9.21 3.76 16.32
N THR A 75 -9.64 2.74 15.57
CA THR A 75 -10.53 1.67 16.06
C THR A 75 -9.78 0.66 16.93
N LEU A 76 -8.57 0.28 16.53
CA LEU A 76 -7.81 -0.81 17.15
C LEU A 76 -6.95 -0.32 18.31
N ILE A 77 -6.36 0.87 18.18
CA ILE A 77 -5.42 1.42 19.14
C ILE A 77 -6.14 2.50 19.94
N GLN A 78 -6.54 2.15 21.17
CA GLN A 78 -7.37 3.03 21.99
C GLN A 78 -6.56 4.10 22.72
N ASP A 79 -5.30 3.82 23.04
CA ASP A 79 -4.39 4.76 23.69
C ASP A 79 -4.00 5.91 22.74
N PRO A 80 -4.36 7.18 23.05
CA PRO A 80 -3.98 8.34 22.25
C PRO A 80 -2.47 8.55 22.12
N ASP A 81 -1.69 8.22 23.15
CA ASP A 81 -0.24 8.42 23.15
C ASP A 81 0.43 7.39 22.25
N GLU A 82 -0.01 6.13 22.34
CA GLU A 82 0.42 5.07 21.42
C GLU A 82 0.08 5.42 19.97
N ARG A 83 -1.15 5.91 19.70
CA ARG A 83 -1.52 6.37 18.35
C ARG A 83 -0.61 7.50 17.86
N HIS A 84 -0.31 8.49 18.70
CA HIS A 84 0.55 9.60 18.31
C HIS A 84 1.97 9.14 17.95
N ILE A 85 2.53 8.19 18.71
CA ILE A 85 3.82 7.57 18.40
C ILE A 85 3.77 6.85 17.05
N LEU A 86 2.73 6.08 16.81
CA LEU A 86 2.55 5.31 15.57
C LEU A 86 2.33 6.20 14.34
N PHE A 87 1.60 7.32 14.46
CA PHE A 87 1.53 8.31 13.38
C PHE A 87 2.86 9.01 13.11
N SER A 88 3.77 9.02 14.09
CA SER A 88 5.12 9.58 13.97
C SER A 88 6.16 8.53 13.49
N ALA A 89 5.72 7.35 13.02
CA ALA A 89 6.58 6.23 12.69
C ALA A 89 7.63 6.53 11.61
N THR A 90 7.36 7.42 10.66
CA THR A 90 8.33 7.85 9.63
C THR A 90 9.58 8.51 10.22
N SER A 91 9.47 9.19 11.36
CA SER A 91 10.61 9.82 12.04
C SER A 91 11.22 8.95 13.13
N THR A 92 10.49 7.93 13.61
CA THR A 92 10.89 7.12 14.77
C THR A 92 11.32 5.70 14.42
N VAL A 93 10.94 5.17 13.25
CA VAL A 93 11.26 3.80 12.81
C VAL A 93 12.33 3.84 11.71
N PRO A 94 13.57 3.39 11.98
CA PRO A 94 14.69 3.49 11.04
C PRO A 94 14.45 2.81 9.68
N THR A 95 13.72 1.70 9.64
CA THR A 95 13.43 0.96 8.40
C THR A 95 12.46 1.73 7.51
N ILE A 96 11.45 2.40 8.09
CA ILE A 96 10.53 3.28 7.37
C ILE A 96 11.29 4.49 6.81
N LYS A 97 12.15 5.11 7.63
CA LYS A 97 13.01 6.20 7.17
C LYS A 97 13.89 5.80 5.98
N ARG A 98 14.51 4.62 6.02
CA ARG A 98 15.36 4.14 4.92
C ARG A 98 14.58 3.94 3.62
N LYS A 99 13.32 3.47 3.69
CA LYS A 99 12.42 3.40 2.53
C LYS A 99 12.09 4.80 1.99
N ALA A 100 11.76 5.75 2.86
CA ALA A 100 11.52 7.14 2.47
C ALA A 100 12.77 7.75 1.79
N ASP A 101 13.96 7.60 2.39
CA ASP A 101 15.22 8.10 1.81
C ASP A 101 15.52 7.46 0.44
N TRP A 102 15.15 6.18 0.25
CA TRP A 102 15.23 5.51 -1.06
C TRP A 102 14.27 6.12 -2.08
N THR A 103 13.02 6.39 -1.69
CA THR A 103 12.02 7.05 -2.54
C THR A 103 12.49 8.44 -2.96
N MET A 104 13.02 9.23 -2.02
CA MET A 104 13.62 10.54 -2.32
C MET A 104 14.71 10.44 -3.39
N ARG A 105 15.62 9.47 -3.23
CA ARG A 105 16.77 9.29 -4.14
C ARG A 105 16.35 8.84 -5.54
N TRP A 106 15.36 7.96 -5.66
CA TRP A 106 15.02 7.34 -6.95
C TRP A 106 13.83 7.97 -7.65
N ILE A 107 12.96 8.70 -6.94
CA ILE A 107 11.75 9.33 -7.48
C ILE A 107 11.84 10.85 -7.42
N GLU A 108 12.37 11.40 -6.32
CA GLU A 108 12.37 12.86 -6.11
C GLU A 108 13.57 13.59 -6.72
N ASP A 109 14.66 12.89 -6.99
CA ASP A 109 15.80 13.45 -7.71
C ASP A 109 15.45 13.73 -9.18
N GLN A 110 15.41 15.02 -9.55
CA GLN A 110 15.10 15.48 -10.90
C GLN A 110 16.17 15.08 -11.93
N GLN A 111 17.36 14.66 -11.50
CA GLN A 111 18.39 14.14 -12.40
C GLN A 111 18.11 12.70 -12.84
N GLN A 112 17.18 11.99 -12.17
CA GLN A 112 16.82 10.64 -12.55
C GLN A 112 15.93 10.64 -13.80
N PRO A 113 16.27 9.85 -14.84
CA PRO A 113 15.42 9.72 -16.02
C PRO A 113 14.01 9.23 -15.65
N PHE A 114 12.98 9.76 -16.31
CA PHE A 114 11.58 9.36 -16.08
C PHE A 114 11.38 7.83 -16.05
N ALA A 115 12.03 7.11 -16.98
CA ALA A 115 11.95 5.65 -17.05
C ALA A 115 12.48 4.94 -15.79
N VAL A 116 13.52 5.49 -15.15
CA VAL A 116 14.08 4.98 -13.89
C VAL A 116 13.12 5.28 -12.75
N ARG A 117 12.60 6.51 -12.68
CA ARG A 117 11.63 6.93 -11.67
C ARG A 117 10.34 6.12 -11.73
N LEU A 118 9.87 5.78 -12.94
CA LEU A 118 8.68 4.95 -13.13
C LEU A 118 8.86 3.51 -12.65
N ILE A 119 10.06 2.93 -12.85
CA ILE A 119 10.39 1.62 -12.28
C ILE A 119 10.48 1.70 -10.75
N ALA A 120 11.07 2.77 -10.22
CA ALA A 120 11.13 2.99 -8.78
C ALA A 120 9.73 3.12 -8.18
N PHE A 121 8.84 3.86 -8.85
CA PHE A 121 7.44 3.98 -8.48
C PHE A 121 6.74 2.61 -8.48
N ALA A 122 6.90 1.81 -9.54
CA ALA A 122 6.35 0.45 -9.57
C ALA A 122 6.88 -0.45 -8.43
N ALA A 123 8.12 -0.23 -7.97
CA ALA A 123 8.67 -0.94 -6.82
C ALA A 123 8.10 -0.46 -5.47
N VAL A 124 7.73 0.82 -5.35
CA VAL A 124 7.00 1.32 -4.16
C VAL A 124 5.64 0.65 -4.08
N GLU A 125 4.86 0.71 -5.16
CA GLU A 125 3.50 0.14 -5.24
C GLU A 125 3.52 -1.39 -5.08
N GLY A 126 4.49 -2.06 -5.72
CA GLY A 126 4.53 -3.53 -5.79
C GLY A 126 5.32 -4.23 -4.68
N ILE A 127 6.44 -3.67 -4.21
CA ILE A 127 7.36 -4.35 -3.28
C ILE A 127 7.23 -3.81 -1.86
N PHE A 128 7.25 -2.49 -1.64
CA PHE A 128 7.38 -1.88 -0.30
C PHE A 128 6.23 -2.14 0.68
N PHE A 129 5.10 -2.64 0.19
CA PHE A 129 3.94 -3.02 1.00
C PHE A 129 3.63 -4.52 0.98
N SER A 130 4.37 -5.28 0.18
CA SER A 130 4.07 -6.69 -0.08
C SER A 130 4.11 -7.54 1.20
N SER A 131 5.08 -7.31 2.10
CA SER A 131 5.17 -8.07 3.36
C SER A 131 4.03 -7.73 4.32
N SER A 132 3.61 -6.47 4.35
CA SER A 132 2.49 -5.99 5.16
C SER A 132 1.16 -6.58 4.68
N PHE A 133 0.92 -6.62 3.36
CA PHE A 133 -0.27 -7.27 2.81
C PHE A 133 -0.29 -8.77 3.11
N ALA A 134 0.84 -9.46 2.95
CA ALA A 134 0.98 -10.87 3.29
C ALA A 134 0.68 -11.14 4.78
N ALA A 135 1.16 -10.28 5.68
CA ALA A 135 0.90 -10.38 7.11
C ALA A 135 -0.60 -10.25 7.47
N ILE A 136 -1.33 -9.37 6.77
CA ILE A 136 -2.78 -9.26 6.99
C ILE A 136 -3.53 -10.44 6.36
N PHE A 137 -3.08 -10.98 5.23
CA PHE A 137 -3.63 -12.23 4.70
C PHE A 137 -3.37 -13.43 5.62
N TRP A 138 -2.27 -13.43 6.37
CA TRP A 138 -2.04 -14.40 7.43
C TRP A 138 -3.11 -14.30 8.53
N LEU A 139 -3.50 -13.10 8.97
CA LEU A 139 -4.62 -12.91 9.91
C LEU A 139 -5.95 -13.44 9.34
N ARG A 140 -6.19 -13.20 8.05
CA ARG A 140 -7.38 -13.71 7.35
C ARG A 140 -7.43 -15.24 7.41
N SER A 141 -6.30 -15.91 7.18
CA SER A 141 -6.21 -17.39 7.25
C SER A 141 -6.61 -17.95 8.62
N ARG A 142 -6.51 -17.12 9.68
CA ARG A 142 -6.89 -17.45 11.07
C ARG A 142 -8.30 -17.00 11.44
N GLY A 143 -9.03 -16.36 10.52
CA GLY A 143 -10.36 -15.80 10.78
C GLY A 143 -10.34 -14.67 11.82
N LEU A 144 -9.28 -13.85 11.81
CA LEU A 144 -9.09 -12.69 12.68
C LEU A 144 -9.33 -11.39 11.92
N LEU A 145 -9.66 -10.32 12.67
CA LEU A 145 -9.83 -8.94 12.17
C LEU A 145 -10.50 -8.86 10.76
N PRO A 146 -11.76 -9.29 10.62
CA PRO A 146 -12.39 -9.45 9.30
C PRO A 146 -12.60 -8.12 8.56
N GLY A 147 -12.75 -7.00 9.27
CA GLY A 147 -12.81 -5.68 8.66
C GLY A 147 -11.46 -5.25 8.12
N LEU A 148 -10.39 -5.41 8.89
CA LEU A 148 -9.01 -5.16 8.42
C LEU A 148 -8.68 -6.02 7.21
N CYS A 149 -8.98 -7.31 7.26
CA CYS A 149 -8.71 -8.23 6.14
C CYS A 149 -9.48 -7.84 4.87
N HIS A 150 -10.74 -7.42 5.00
CA HIS A 150 -11.52 -6.99 3.85
C HIS A 150 -10.98 -5.69 3.23
N SER A 151 -10.61 -4.70 4.05
CA SER A 151 -9.97 -3.48 3.57
C SER A 151 -8.63 -3.80 2.88
N ASN A 152 -7.84 -4.70 3.44
CA ASN A 152 -6.58 -5.14 2.86
C ASN A 152 -6.76 -5.80 1.48
N GLU A 153 -7.81 -6.61 1.29
CA GLU A 153 -8.13 -7.19 -0.03
C GLU A 153 -8.42 -6.12 -1.08
N LEU A 154 -9.14 -5.06 -0.70
CA LEU A 154 -9.48 -3.97 -1.61
C LEU A 154 -8.25 -3.14 -1.95
N ILE A 155 -7.46 -2.75 -0.94
CA ILE A 155 -6.26 -1.93 -1.14
C ILE A 155 -5.21 -2.71 -1.94
N ALA A 156 -4.94 -3.98 -1.60
CA ALA A 156 -3.97 -4.79 -2.34
C ALA A 156 -4.35 -4.99 -3.82
N ARG A 157 -5.65 -5.06 -4.13
CA ARG A 157 -6.14 -5.08 -5.52
C ARG A 157 -5.83 -3.76 -6.23
N ASP A 158 -6.05 -2.64 -5.55
CA ASP A 158 -5.82 -1.31 -6.10
C ASP A 158 -4.32 -1.07 -6.33
N GLU A 159 -3.45 -1.43 -5.38
CA GLU A 159 -1.98 -1.37 -5.55
C GLU A 159 -1.47 -2.26 -6.70
N SER A 160 -2.07 -3.45 -6.88
CA SER A 160 -1.77 -4.30 -8.03
C SER A 160 -2.13 -3.61 -9.35
N MET A 161 -3.26 -2.88 -9.39
CA MET A 161 -3.66 -2.08 -10.55
C MET A 161 -2.68 -0.92 -10.81
N HIS A 162 -2.25 -0.22 -9.77
CA HIS A 162 -1.29 0.87 -9.88
C HIS A 162 0.08 0.39 -10.38
N THR A 163 0.58 -0.71 -9.80
CA THR A 163 1.82 -1.36 -10.23
C THR A 163 1.75 -1.78 -11.70
N ASN A 164 0.62 -2.38 -12.11
CA ASN A 164 0.39 -2.76 -13.51
C ASN A 164 0.40 -1.58 -14.45
N PHE A 165 -0.23 -0.48 -14.04
CA PHE A 165 -0.27 0.73 -14.84
C PHE A 165 1.12 1.36 -15.01
N ALA A 166 1.95 1.36 -13.96
CA ALA A 166 3.34 1.80 -14.06
C ALA A 166 4.15 0.92 -15.05
N CYS A 167 3.93 -0.40 -15.02
CA CYS A 167 4.56 -1.33 -15.97
C CYS A 167 4.07 -1.09 -17.41
N LEU A 168 2.78 -0.85 -17.61
CA LEU A 168 2.19 -0.54 -18.92
C LEU A 168 2.75 0.76 -19.50
N LEU A 169 2.79 1.83 -18.70
CA LEU A 169 3.43 3.08 -19.11
C LEU A 169 4.91 2.87 -19.47
N TYR A 170 5.62 2.07 -18.69
CA TYR A 170 7.01 1.73 -18.95
C TYR A 170 7.18 0.98 -20.27
N GLU A 171 6.24 0.08 -20.62
CA GLU A 171 6.20 -0.62 -21.90
C GLU A 171 6.13 0.35 -23.08
N HIS A 172 5.34 1.42 -22.96
CA HIS A 172 5.20 2.45 -24.00
C HIS A 172 6.41 3.39 -24.15
N LEU A 173 7.37 3.37 -23.21
CA LEU A 173 8.60 4.16 -23.36
C LEU A 173 9.52 3.56 -24.43
N GLY A 174 9.98 4.41 -25.37
CA GLY A 174 10.87 3.98 -26.45
C GLY A 174 12.28 3.58 -25.98
N ALA A 175 12.83 4.27 -24.98
CA ALA A 175 14.12 3.95 -24.39
C ALA A 175 13.94 3.11 -23.13
N LYS A 176 14.49 1.88 -23.14
CA LYS A 176 14.49 0.99 -21.97
C LYS A 176 15.70 1.24 -21.08
N VAL A 177 15.50 1.13 -19.77
CA VAL A 177 16.56 1.25 -18.76
C VAL A 177 17.51 0.04 -18.86
N PRO A 178 18.83 0.21 -18.70
CA PRO A 178 19.75 -0.93 -18.69
C PRO A 178 19.38 -1.95 -17.62
N ARG A 179 19.41 -3.25 -17.97
CA ARG A 179 19.08 -4.36 -17.06
C ARG A 179 19.81 -4.26 -15.72
N ALA A 180 21.08 -3.89 -15.73
CA ALA A 180 21.89 -3.78 -14.51
C ALA A 180 21.32 -2.73 -13.54
N THR A 181 20.86 -1.58 -14.07
CA THR A 181 20.24 -0.51 -13.28
C THR A 181 18.92 -0.98 -12.68
N VAL A 182 18.05 -1.61 -13.47
CA VAL A 182 16.77 -2.14 -12.99
C VAL A 182 16.97 -3.19 -11.90
N GLN A 183 17.87 -4.15 -12.13
CA GLN A 183 18.16 -5.17 -11.13
C GLN A 183 18.80 -4.60 -9.86
N GLY A 184 19.63 -3.56 -9.96
CA GLY A 184 20.19 -2.87 -8.81
C GLY A 184 19.09 -2.21 -7.96
N LEU A 185 18.22 -1.44 -8.62
CA LEU A 185 17.08 -0.78 -8.00
C LEU A 185 16.15 -1.77 -7.29
N ILE A 186 15.76 -2.85 -7.98
CA ILE A 186 14.86 -3.88 -7.42
C ILE A 186 15.52 -4.61 -6.24
N ARG A 187 16.82 -4.91 -6.31
CA ARG A 187 17.54 -5.51 -5.16
C ARG A 187 17.53 -4.57 -3.95
N GLU A 188 17.80 -3.29 -4.15
CA GLU A 188 17.73 -2.32 -3.04
C GLU A 188 16.33 -2.30 -2.41
N ALA A 189 15.27 -2.31 -3.23
CA ALA A 189 13.91 -2.31 -2.74
C ALA A 189 13.58 -3.57 -1.92
N VAL A 190 13.98 -4.75 -2.42
CA VAL A 190 13.81 -6.04 -1.73
C VAL A 190 14.54 -6.06 -0.39
N GLU A 191 15.79 -5.59 -0.33
CA GLU A 191 16.56 -5.60 0.91
C GLU A 191 15.99 -4.62 1.96
N LEU A 192 15.42 -3.50 1.52
CA LEU A 192 14.70 -2.58 2.41
C LEU A 192 13.42 -3.21 2.96
N GLU A 193 12.68 -3.94 2.13
CA GLU A 193 11.45 -4.62 2.54
C GLU A 193 11.73 -5.76 3.52
N LYS A 194 12.75 -6.58 3.25
CA LYS A 194 13.21 -7.63 4.17
C LYS A 194 13.59 -7.06 5.52
N ALA A 195 14.42 -6.01 5.53
CA ALA A 195 14.86 -5.35 6.76
C ALA A 195 13.68 -4.73 7.54
N PHE A 196 12.68 -4.17 6.85
CA PHE A 196 11.46 -3.67 7.47
C PHE A 196 10.71 -4.79 8.18
N PHE A 197 10.45 -5.90 7.48
CA PHE A 197 9.68 -7.00 8.05
C PHE A 197 10.41 -7.70 9.20
N GLU A 198 11.71 -7.91 9.08
CA GLU A 198 12.54 -8.49 10.15
C GLU A 198 12.50 -7.63 11.42
N ALA A 199 12.56 -6.29 11.28
CA ALA A 199 12.44 -5.38 12.40
C ALA A 199 11.02 -5.34 13.00
N ALA A 200 9.99 -5.46 12.16
CA ALA A 200 8.59 -5.48 12.60
C ALA A 200 8.22 -6.80 13.30
N LEU A 201 8.88 -7.90 12.93
CA LEU A 201 8.59 -9.25 13.42
C LEU A 201 9.76 -9.83 14.25
N PRO A 202 9.95 -9.37 15.51
CA PRO A 202 11.06 -9.82 16.35
C PRO A 202 10.96 -11.29 16.77
N THR A 203 9.76 -11.87 16.76
CA THR A 203 9.50 -13.28 17.10
C THR A 203 8.76 -13.99 15.97
N PRO A 204 9.14 -15.24 15.62
CA PRO A 204 8.42 -16.02 14.62
C PRO A 204 6.96 -16.23 15.01
N LEU A 205 6.05 -16.07 14.05
CA LEU A 205 4.63 -16.38 14.21
C LEU A 205 4.31 -17.75 13.62
N ALA A 206 3.21 -18.35 14.08
CA ALA A 206 2.77 -19.64 13.57
C ALA A 206 2.45 -19.55 12.06
N GLY A 207 3.28 -20.19 11.22
CA GLY A 207 3.12 -20.20 9.77
C GLY A 207 3.64 -18.95 9.04
N MET A 208 4.37 -18.05 9.73
CA MET A 208 5.01 -16.89 9.12
C MET A 208 6.25 -16.47 9.93
N ASN A 209 7.40 -16.37 9.27
CA ASN A 209 8.65 -15.90 9.88
C ASN A 209 9.42 -15.02 8.89
N ALA A 210 10.53 -14.43 9.34
CA ALA A 210 11.34 -13.54 8.53
C ALA A 210 11.88 -14.22 7.25
N ASP A 211 12.33 -15.47 7.33
CA ASP A 211 12.88 -16.21 6.19
C ASP A 211 11.81 -16.46 5.10
N LEU A 212 10.63 -16.96 5.50
CA LEU A 212 9.52 -17.18 4.58
C LEU A 212 9.03 -15.86 3.98
N MET A 213 9.00 -14.78 4.76
CA MET A 213 8.62 -13.48 4.22
C MET A 213 9.66 -12.94 3.24
N ALA A 214 10.94 -13.13 3.52
CA ALA A 214 12.02 -12.76 2.61
C ALA A 214 11.89 -13.50 1.27
N GLU A 215 11.58 -14.81 1.30
CA GLU A 215 11.31 -15.57 0.08
C GLU A 215 10.07 -15.07 -0.67
N TYR A 216 9.00 -14.69 0.04
CA TYR A 216 7.82 -14.11 -0.59
C TYR A 216 8.10 -12.76 -1.27
N VAL A 217 8.83 -11.86 -0.61
CA VAL A 217 9.24 -10.57 -1.18
C VAL A 217 10.08 -10.77 -2.44
N GLU A 218 10.95 -11.79 -2.46
CA GLU A 218 11.73 -12.18 -3.63
C GLU A 218 10.84 -12.67 -4.80
N VAL A 219 9.77 -13.41 -4.51
CA VAL A 219 8.77 -13.82 -5.52
C VAL A 219 8.07 -12.61 -6.13
N VAL A 220 7.63 -11.67 -5.28
CA VAL A 220 6.97 -10.43 -5.74
C VAL A 220 7.90 -9.59 -6.61
N ALA A 221 9.18 -9.48 -6.23
CA ALA A 221 10.17 -8.75 -7.00
C ALA A 221 10.44 -9.37 -8.38
N ASP A 222 10.47 -10.70 -8.46
CA ASP A 222 10.62 -11.40 -9.73
C ASP A 222 9.40 -11.27 -10.64
N ASP A 223 8.19 -11.24 -10.06
CA ASP A 223 6.96 -10.95 -10.80
C ASP A 223 6.97 -9.52 -11.36
N LEU A 224 7.37 -8.52 -10.56
CA LEU A 224 7.53 -7.15 -11.04
C LEU A 224 8.57 -7.04 -12.17
N LEU A 225 9.72 -7.71 -12.02
CA LEU A 225 10.73 -7.78 -13.07
C LEU A 225 10.17 -8.38 -14.36
N HIS A 226 9.36 -9.43 -14.25
CA HIS A 226 8.72 -10.06 -15.39
C HIS A 226 7.75 -9.10 -16.10
N ARG A 227 6.89 -8.40 -15.36
CA ARG A 227 5.95 -7.38 -15.89
C ARG A 227 6.68 -6.21 -16.56
N LEU A 228 7.85 -5.84 -16.06
CA LEU A 228 8.72 -4.82 -16.66
C LEU A 228 9.53 -5.33 -17.88
N GLY A 229 9.39 -6.60 -18.26
CA GLY A 229 10.09 -7.21 -19.40
C GLY A 229 11.52 -7.69 -19.12
N TYR A 230 11.89 -7.88 -17.85
CA TYR A 230 13.21 -8.34 -17.42
C TYR A 230 13.19 -9.79 -16.93
N ARG A 231 14.38 -10.39 -16.88
CA ARG A 231 14.55 -11.74 -16.33
C ARG A 231 14.57 -11.72 -14.80
N PRO A 232 13.98 -12.74 -14.15
CA PRO A 232 13.98 -12.89 -12.70
C PRO A 232 15.39 -13.03 -12.13
N ILE A 233 15.56 -12.57 -10.89
CA ILE A 233 16.79 -12.63 -10.11
C ILE A 233 16.77 -13.82 -9.15
N TYR A 234 15.67 -14.05 -8.43
CA TYR A 234 15.65 -14.91 -7.23
C TYR A 234 15.15 -16.34 -7.50
N LYS A 235 14.13 -16.47 -8.36
CA LYS A 235 13.50 -17.72 -8.84
C LYS A 235 13.01 -18.62 -7.71
N LYS A 236 12.41 -18.01 -6.69
CA LYS A 236 11.78 -18.69 -5.56
C LYS A 236 10.33 -19.06 -5.90
N GLY A 237 9.77 -20.00 -5.15
CA GLY A 237 8.34 -20.29 -5.15
C GLY A 237 7.64 -19.54 -4.02
N ASN A 238 6.34 -19.26 -4.16
CA ASN A 238 5.56 -18.62 -3.08
C ASN A 238 5.53 -19.54 -1.84
N PRO A 239 6.09 -19.10 -0.70
CA PRO A 239 6.13 -19.90 0.52
C PRO A 239 4.80 -19.91 1.29
N PHE A 240 3.86 -19.02 0.96
CA PHE A 240 2.62 -18.83 1.69
C PHE A 240 1.42 -19.44 0.97
N PRO A 241 0.89 -20.59 1.43
CA PRO A 241 -0.25 -21.24 0.79
C PRO A 241 -1.56 -20.45 0.93
N PHE A 242 -1.62 -19.49 1.87
CA PHE A 242 -2.77 -18.60 2.06
C PHE A 242 -2.78 -17.41 1.09
N ILE A 243 -1.70 -17.19 0.34
CA ILE A 243 -1.62 -16.20 -0.73
C ILE A 243 -1.85 -16.93 -2.05
N THR A 244 -3.10 -16.93 -2.52
CA THR A 244 -3.50 -17.49 -3.81
C THR A 244 -3.70 -16.38 -4.84
N ASP A 245 -3.67 -16.70 -6.14
CA ASP A 245 -3.91 -15.72 -7.23
C ASP A 245 -5.22 -14.93 -7.03
N THR A 246 -6.24 -15.59 -6.48
CA THR A 246 -7.53 -15.00 -6.09
C THR A 246 -7.42 -13.86 -5.06
N ALA A 247 -6.41 -13.89 -4.18
CA ALA A 247 -6.18 -12.88 -3.15
C ALA A 247 -5.43 -11.65 -3.68
N LEU A 248 -4.63 -11.79 -4.74
CA LEU A 248 -3.79 -10.72 -5.30
C LEU A 248 -4.41 -10.05 -6.54
N ASP A 249 -5.17 -10.80 -7.35
CA ASP A 249 -5.84 -10.26 -8.54
C ASP A 249 -7.29 -9.79 -8.27
N GLY A 250 -7.79 -9.97 -7.05
CA GLY A 250 -9.20 -9.71 -6.72
C GLY A 250 -10.20 -10.55 -7.53
N ARG A 251 -9.74 -11.56 -8.28
CA ARG A 251 -10.56 -12.44 -9.12
C ARG A 251 -11.32 -13.44 -8.26
N THR A 252 -12.30 -12.98 -7.48
CA THR A 252 -13.30 -13.88 -6.90
C THR A 252 -14.40 -14.16 -7.91
N ASN A 253 -14.71 -15.44 -8.10
CA ASN A 253 -15.78 -15.88 -9.00
C ASN A 253 -17.11 -15.30 -8.51
N PHE A 254 -17.87 -14.66 -9.40
CA PHE A 254 -19.13 -13.97 -9.10
C PHE A 254 -20.16 -14.84 -8.34
N PHE A 255 -20.06 -16.17 -8.47
CA PHE A 255 -20.95 -17.15 -7.82
C PHE A 255 -20.54 -17.58 -6.40
N GLU A 256 -19.36 -17.19 -5.91
CA GLU A 256 -18.84 -17.64 -4.60
C GLU A 256 -19.07 -16.63 -3.46
N ARG A 257 -19.55 -15.41 -3.77
CA ARG A 257 -19.86 -14.41 -2.73
C ARG A 257 -21.20 -14.69 -2.05
N ARG A 258 -21.18 -14.85 -0.73
CA ARG A 258 -22.32 -14.44 0.11
C ARG A 258 -22.34 -12.91 0.13
N VAL A 259 -23.31 -12.34 -0.59
CA VAL A 259 -23.59 -10.90 -0.80
C VAL A 259 -23.26 -10.02 0.41
N SER A 260 -22.03 -9.50 0.48
CA SER A 260 -21.60 -8.47 1.42
C SER A 260 -21.59 -7.07 0.78
N GLU A 261 -21.60 -6.99 -0.55
CA GLU A 261 -21.48 -5.74 -1.33
C GLU A 261 -22.74 -4.86 -1.31
N TYR A 262 -23.87 -5.36 -0.78
CA TYR A 262 -25.13 -4.62 -0.65
C TYR A 262 -25.56 -4.38 0.80
N ARG A 263 -24.62 -4.32 1.76
CA ARG A 263 -24.97 -3.82 3.09
C ARG A 263 -25.09 -2.30 3.03
N MET A 264 -26.31 -1.81 2.81
CA MET A 264 -26.64 -0.40 3.05
C MET A 264 -26.23 -0.03 4.47
N ALA A 265 -25.46 1.05 4.60
CA ALA A 265 -25.19 1.67 5.89
C ALA A 265 -26.53 2.04 6.55
N PRO A 266 -26.70 1.82 7.88
CA PRO A 266 -27.88 2.31 8.57
C PRO A 266 -27.95 3.83 8.39
N ARG A 267 -29.11 4.34 7.97
CA ARG A 267 -29.36 5.77 7.77
C ARG A 267 -28.98 6.54 9.04
N ALA A 268 -27.91 7.33 8.97
CA ALA A 268 -27.65 8.36 9.95
C ALA A 268 -28.79 9.39 9.84
N VAL A 269 -29.57 9.55 10.90
CA VAL A 269 -30.53 10.65 11.02
C VAL A 269 -29.72 11.90 11.33
N PHE A 270 -29.36 12.66 10.29
CA PHE A 270 -28.78 13.98 10.47
C PHE A 270 -29.86 14.95 10.94
N HIS A 271 -29.67 15.53 12.12
CA HIS A 271 -30.50 16.63 12.58
C HIS A 271 -30.12 17.88 11.79
N THR A 272 -31.01 18.37 10.93
CA THR A 272 -30.76 19.55 10.09
C THR A 272 -30.79 20.82 10.93
N SER A 273 -29.65 21.29 11.40
CA SER A 273 -29.46 22.72 11.69
C SER A 273 -29.11 23.43 10.38
N ARG A 274 -29.96 24.39 9.96
CA ARG A 274 -29.75 25.20 8.76
C ARG A 274 -28.40 25.93 8.86
N ILE A 275 -27.46 25.57 8.00
CA ILE A 275 -26.29 26.39 7.71
C ILE A 275 -26.67 27.25 6.49
N SER A 276 -26.58 28.57 6.65
CA SER A 276 -26.75 29.53 5.56
C SER A 276 -25.59 29.41 4.57
N ASN A 277 -25.89 29.08 3.32
CA ASN A 277 -24.93 29.04 2.23
C ASN A 277 -24.51 30.47 1.86
N ASN A 278 -23.27 30.85 2.14
CA ASN A 278 -22.64 32.03 1.56
C ASN A 278 -21.45 31.56 0.71
N TRP A 279 -21.66 31.45 -0.61
CA TRP A 279 -20.66 30.95 -1.57
C TRP A 279 -19.83 32.07 -2.23
N ASP A 280 -20.02 33.32 -1.82
CA ASP A 280 -19.44 34.51 -2.47
C ASP A 280 -17.96 34.77 -2.15
N GLY A 281 -17.23 33.79 -1.58
CA GLY A 281 -15.84 33.98 -1.12
C GLY A 281 -14.76 33.09 -1.76
N ILE A 282 -15.12 32.20 -2.69
CA ILE A 282 -14.19 31.16 -3.21
C ILE A 282 -13.75 31.40 -4.66
N LEU A 283 -14.35 32.37 -5.36
CA LEU A 283 -13.91 32.78 -6.70
C LEU A 283 -13.28 34.18 -6.57
N GLY A 284 -11.96 34.23 -6.47
CA GLY A 284 -11.22 35.47 -6.64
C GLY A 284 -11.41 35.98 -8.06
N ASP A 285 -11.62 37.29 -8.19
CA ASP A 285 -11.82 38.02 -9.44
C ASP A 285 -10.76 37.65 -10.49
N ALA A 286 -11.14 36.83 -11.46
CA ALA A 286 -10.49 36.75 -12.75
C ALA A 286 -11.37 37.53 -13.72
N ASP A 287 -11.05 38.82 -13.86
CA ASP A 287 -11.66 39.70 -14.85
C ASP A 287 -11.39 39.20 -16.28
N LEU A 288 -12.42 39.37 -17.11
CA LEU A 288 -12.51 39.11 -18.56
C LEU A 288 -11.53 39.95 -19.40
#